data_AF-A0A1G9X4V6-F1
#
_entry.id   AF-A0A1G9X4V6-F1
#
_cell.length_a   1.000
_cell.length_b   1.000
_cell.length_c   1.000
_cell.angle_alpha   90.00
_cell.angle_beta   90.00
_cell.angle_gamma   90.00
#
_symmetry.space_group_name_H-M   'P 1'
#
loop_
_entity.id
_entity.type
_entity.pdbx_description
1 polymer ?
#
loop_
_entity_poly.entity_id
_entity_poly.type
_entity_poly.pdbx_seq_one_letter_code
_entity_poly.pdbx_strand_id
1 'polypeptide(L)'
;MDVLIRTKLLSPSAWRTGLLAAVLALSCGAQAQDKRAVPPNIERAAAEIAAELASQCPLAPAGDVGAYNQCRQALFGPSQLRAHVAPIMLWGRQNKKENATLRQTNLTQFAPDAWTGMYAPLFMFNGRHTVEWVADEKMFLVRLEAAFRNRLPPGQFPYPFWHEEAKWAMYENARSMMLWMSPETATIKVAQFTDVAPTPMLQPVVAVQHEKYQGPWLWTDEKGHTQPAVTLFDGLYRPENPYLGSVDKRYRDLATQMRESQCVNCHVPNNPDKMSRLVLLSTPAHAAAEVDRLIKAVREDRMPMDEFRLSYALSEDNKKWLLESALAFKASLTAARQWEDEAAKKTVQSAINPLKVIK
;
A
#
# COMPACT_ATOMS: atom_id res chain seq x y z
N MET A 1 21.82 -61.34 -45.80
CA MET A 1 21.62 -62.81 -45.87
C MET A 1 20.43 -63.06 -44.95
N ASP A 2 19.18 -63.11 -45.41
CA ASP A 2 18.65 -63.83 -46.56
C ASP A 2 17.56 -63.07 -47.33
N VAL A 3 17.40 -63.53 -48.55
CA VAL A 3 16.55 -63.04 -49.63
C VAL A 3 15.40 -64.02 -49.84
N LEU A 4 14.17 -63.53 -50.04
CA LEU A 4 13.04 -64.16 -50.74
C LEU A 4 11.99 -63.04 -50.89
N ILE A 5 11.82 -62.29 -51.99
CA ILE A 5 11.61 -62.55 -53.43
C ILE A 5 10.35 -63.37 -53.76
N ARG A 6 9.51 -62.73 -54.62
CA ARG A 6 8.50 -63.22 -55.59
C ARG A 6 7.06 -63.42 -55.10
N THR A 7 5.99 -63.01 -55.81
CA THR A 7 5.78 -62.19 -57.04
C THR A 7 4.27 -62.05 -57.29
N LYS A 8 3.88 -60.98 -58.01
CA LYS A 8 2.88 -60.86 -59.12
C LYS A 8 2.02 -59.59 -58.94
N LEU A 9 2.33 -58.48 -59.62
CA LEU A 9 1.94 -58.08 -61.00
C LEU A 9 0.43 -58.13 -61.26
N LEU A 10 -0.19 -56.95 -61.42
CA LEU A 10 -1.01 -56.53 -62.57
C LEU A 10 -1.28 -55.00 -62.49
N SER A 11 -1.12 -54.33 -63.62
CA SER A 11 -1.22 -52.88 -63.87
C SER A 11 -2.60 -52.49 -64.45
N PRO A 12 -2.79 -51.32 -65.10
CA PRO A 12 -3.14 -50.02 -64.51
C PRO A 12 -4.48 -49.48 -65.09
N SER A 13 -5.19 -48.62 -64.37
CA SER A 13 -6.04 -47.62 -65.04
C SER A 13 -6.51 -46.55 -64.08
N ALA A 14 -6.52 -45.33 -64.61
CA ALA A 14 -6.92 -44.10 -63.96
C ALA A 14 -8.35 -44.17 -63.41
N TRP A 15 -8.62 -43.40 -62.36
CA TRP A 15 -9.59 -42.31 -62.42
C TRP A 15 -9.41 -41.38 -61.22
N ARG A 16 -9.58 -40.09 -61.51
CA ARG A 16 -9.51 -38.95 -60.59
C ARG A 16 -10.74 -38.95 -59.70
N THR A 17 -10.58 -38.77 -58.39
CA THR A 17 -11.58 -38.11 -57.53
C THR A 17 -10.97 -37.63 -56.21
N GLY A 18 -10.93 -36.31 -56.06
CA GLY A 18 -11.06 -35.52 -54.81
C GLY A 18 -10.35 -35.99 -53.53
N LEU A 19 -9.16 -35.45 -53.28
CA LEU A 19 -8.62 -35.28 -51.92
C LEU A 19 -9.29 -34.05 -51.29
N LEU A 20 -10.30 -34.29 -50.44
CA LEU A 20 -10.80 -33.31 -49.48
C LEU A 20 -9.89 -33.35 -48.24
N ALA A 21 -8.76 -32.63 -48.31
CA ALA A 21 -7.99 -32.29 -47.14
C ALA A 21 -8.60 -31.02 -46.52
N ALA A 22 -9.60 -31.19 -45.65
CA ALA A 22 -10.03 -30.11 -44.77
C ALA A 22 -9.01 -30.02 -43.62
N VAL A 23 -8.13 -29.02 -43.73
CA VAL A 23 -7.23 -28.57 -42.68
C VAL A 23 -8.07 -28.21 -41.45
N LEU A 24 -8.02 -29.03 -40.41
CA LEU A 24 -8.41 -28.64 -39.07
C LEU A 24 -7.41 -27.58 -38.61
N ALA A 25 -7.73 -26.32 -38.90
CA ALA A 25 -7.09 -25.19 -38.28
C ALA A 25 -7.38 -25.26 -36.78
N LEU A 26 -6.41 -25.76 -36.01
CA LEU A 26 -6.35 -25.50 -34.58
C LEU A 26 -6.18 -24.00 -34.41
N SER A 27 -7.31 -23.32 -34.28
CA SER A 27 -7.38 -21.96 -33.76
C SER A 27 -6.81 -21.98 -32.35
N CYS A 28 -5.51 -21.70 -32.20
CA CYS A 28 -5.00 -21.11 -30.98
C CYS A 28 -5.73 -19.78 -30.80
N GLY A 29 -6.91 -19.84 -30.17
CA GLY A 29 -7.61 -18.66 -29.71
C GLY A 29 -6.71 -18.01 -28.67
N ALA A 30 -5.92 -17.03 -29.10
CA ALA A 30 -5.44 -15.99 -28.21
C ALA A 30 -6.69 -15.44 -27.54
N GLN A 31 -6.86 -15.70 -26.24
CA GLN A 31 -7.94 -15.11 -25.47
C GLN A 31 -7.82 -13.60 -25.67
N ALA A 32 -8.79 -13.02 -26.38
CA ALA A 32 -8.89 -11.58 -26.50
C ALA A 32 -8.99 -11.05 -25.07
N GLN A 33 -7.94 -10.38 -24.59
CA GLN A 33 -8.03 -9.62 -23.35
C GLN A 33 -9.25 -8.72 -23.48
N ASP A 34 -10.21 -8.87 -22.56
CA ASP A 34 -11.41 -8.04 -22.49
C ASP A 34 -10.96 -6.58 -22.29
N LYS A 35 -10.80 -5.84 -23.40
CA LYS A 35 -10.35 -4.46 -23.36
C LYS A 35 -11.55 -3.57 -23.09
N ARG A 36 -11.70 -3.14 -21.85
CA ARG A 36 -12.71 -2.15 -21.47
C ARG A 36 -12.16 -0.73 -21.67
N ALA A 37 -12.96 0.14 -22.30
CA ALA A 37 -12.64 1.56 -22.39
C ALA A 37 -12.56 2.19 -20.99
N VAL A 38 -11.60 3.09 -20.79
CA VAL A 38 -11.43 3.80 -19.52
C VAL A 38 -12.53 4.87 -19.37
N PRO A 39 -13.36 4.82 -18.31
CA PRO A 39 -14.38 5.81 -18.05
C PRO A 39 -13.78 7.19 -17.79
N PRO A 40 -14.43 8.30 -18.24
CA PRO A 40 -13.89 9.65 -18.05
C PRO A 40 -13.64 10.06 -16.59
N ASN A 41 -14.37 9.50 -15.63
CA ASN A 41 -14.14 9.75 -14.20
C ASN A 41 -12.88 9.06 -13.68
N ILE A 42 -12.55 7.87 -14.20
CA ILE A 42 -11.31 7.16 -13.85
C ILE A 42 -10.11 7.90 -14.46
N GLU A 43 -10.21 8.28 -15.74
CA GLU A 43 -9.16 9.03 -16.44
C GLU A 43 -8.84 10.35 -15.70
N ARG A 44 -9.88 11.10 -15.33
CA ARG A 44 -9.73 12.36 -14.58
C ARG A 44 -9.08 12.15 -13.23
N ALA A 45 -9.57 11.20 -12.43
CA ALA A 45 -9.02 10.91 -11.12
C ALA A 45 -7.55 10.48 -11.22
N ALA A 46 -7.20 9.63 -12.20
CA ALA A 46 -5.82 9.23 -12.45
C ALA A 46 -4.92 10.44 -12.78
N ALA A 47 -5.38 11.34 -13.66
CA ALA A 47 -4.65 12.54 -14.04
C ALA A 47 -4.48 13.53 -12.87
N GLU A 48 -5.52 13.76 -12.07
CA GLU A 48 -5.49 14.65 -10.90
C GLU A 48 -4.54 14.11 -9.82
N ILE A 49 -4.59 12.80 -9.56
CA ILE A 49 -3.68 12.12 -8.62
C ILE A 49 -2.23 12.20 -9.13
N ALA A 50 -1.99 11.90 -10.41
CA ALA A 50 -0.65 11.94 -10.98
C ALA A 50 -0.07 13.36 -10.95
N ALA A 51 -0.87 14.38 -11.25
CA ALA A 51 -0.48 15.78 -11.17
C ALA A 51 -0.18 16.23 -9.74
N GLU A 52 -1.02 15.85 -8.76
CA GLU A 52 -0.75 16.11 -7.34
C GLU A 52 0.58 15.47 -6.93
N LEU A 53 0.79 14.19 -7.23
CA LEU A 53 2.00 13.47 -6.85
C LEU A 53 3.25 14.05 -7.50
N ALA A 54 3.18 14.45 -8.77
CA ALA A 54 4.30 15.12 -9.45
C ALA A 54 4.66 16.47 -8.82
N SER A 55 3.65 17.20 -8.34
CA SER A 55 3.81 18.52 -7.75
C SER A 55 4.28 18.48 -6.30
N GLN A 56 3.65 17.62 -5.49
CA GLN A 56 3.87 17.54 -4.04
C GLN A 56 4.99 16.56 -3.67
N CYS A 57 5.23 15.54 -4.49
CA CYS A 57 6.22 14.50 -4.28
C CYS A 57 7.17 14.38 -5.49
N PRO A 58 7.80 15.50 -5.92
CA PRO A 58 8.62 15.52 -7.13
C PRO A 58 9.89 14.68 -6.98
N LEU A 59 10.52 14.40 -8.12
CA LEU A 59 11.89 13.90 -8.16
C LEU A 59 12.82 14.90 -7.46
N ALA A 60 13.55 14.38 -6.47
CA ALA A 60 14.52 15.09 -5.65
C ALA A 60 15.64 14.11 -5.26
N PRO A 61 16.77 14.57 -4.70
CA PRO A 61 17.77 13.65 -4.16
C PRO A 61 17.12 12.63 -3.21
N ALA A 62 17.49 11.35 -3.33
CA ALA A 62 16.80 10.25 -2.63
C ALA A 62 16.87 10.30 -1.07
N GLY A 63 17.70 11.19 -0.52
CA GLY A 63 17.82 11.45 0.92
C GLY A 63 17.32 12.84 1.33
N ASP A 64 16.65 13.58 0.45
CA ASP A 64 16.10 14.90 0.74
C ASP A 64 14.92 14.80 1.72
N VAL A 65 15.22 15.05 2.99
CA VAL A 65 14.24 15.04 4.09
C VAL A 65 13.25 16.21 3.98
N GLY A 66 13.66 17.34 3.42
CA GLY A 66 12.79 18.51 3.24
C GLY A 66 11.69 18.22 2.23
N ALA A 67 12.08 17.75 1.04
CA ALA A 67 11.14 17.33 0.00
C ALA A 67 10.22 16.17 0.47
N TYR A 68 10.77 15.23 1.24
CA TYR A 68 10.00 14.15 1.85
C TYR A 68 8.94 14.68 2.83
N ASN A 69 9.31 15.58 3.75
CA ASN A 69 8.38 16.14 4.73
C ASN A 69 7.28 17.00 4.07
N GLN A 70 7.62 17.77 3.03
CA GLN A 70 6.64 18.54 2.25
C GLN A 70 5.60 17.62 1.60
N CYS A 71 6.07 16.57 0.89
CA CYS A 71 5.21 15.55 0.31
C CYS A 71 4.31 14.89 1.36
N ARG A 72 4.90 14.51 2.51
CA ARG A 72 4.16 13.90 3.62
C ARG A 72 3.02 14.80 4.13
N GLN A 73 3.31 16.07 4.39
CA GLN A 73 2.31 17.02 4.89
C GLN A 73 1.21 17.27 3.87
N ALA A 74 1.56 17.38 2.58
CA ALA A 74 0.58 17.58 1.52
C ALA A 74 -0.37 16.38 1.39
N LEU A 75 0.15 15.15 1.40
CA LEU A 75 -0.66 13.94 1.25
C LEU A 75 -1.47 13.60 2.52
N PHE A 76 -0.99 13.97 3.71
CA PHE A 76 -1.74 13.84 4.96
C PHE A 76 -2.83 14.93 5.11
N GLY A 77 -2.68 16.06 4.43
CA GLY A 77 -3.68 17.13 4.36
C GLY A 77 -4.79 16.87 3.33
N PRO A 78 -5.55 17.90 2.92
CA PRO A 78 -6.46 17.79 1.78
C PRO A 78 -5.69 17.35 0.53
N SER A 79 -5.92 16.12 0.06
CA SER A 79 -5.18 15.49 -1.03
C SER A 79 -6.14 14.78 -1.99
N GLN A 80 -5.89 14.92 -3.29
CA GLN A 80 -6.57 14.20 -4.35
C GLN A 80 -6.37 12.70 -4.21
N LEU A 81 -5.12 12.26 -4.02
CA LEU A 81 -4.81 10.86 -3.76
C LEU A 81 -5.65 10.33 -2.58
N ARG A 82 -5.60 11.02 -1.45
CA ARG A 82 -6.31 10.57 -0.24
C ARG A 82 -7.82 10.51 -0.41
N ALA A 83 -8.41 11.47 -1.12
CA ALA A 83 -9.86 11.50 -1.38
C ALA A 83 -10.36 10.26 -2.13
N HIS A 84 -9.50 9.61 -2.92
CA HIS A 84 -9.82 8.40 -3.65
C HIS A 84 -9.50 7.10 -2.88
N VAL A 85 -8.80 7.13 -1.75
CA VAL A 85 -8.44 5.91 -1.01
C VAL A 85 -9.63 5.36 -0.23
N ALA A 86 -9.86 4.04 -0.35
CA ALA A 86 -10.90 3.37 0.42
C ALA A 86 -10.64 3.45 1.95
N PRO A 87 -11.69 3.41 2.79
CA PRO A 87 -11.53 3.38 4.25
C PRO A 87 -10.63 2.23 4.75
N ILE A 88 -10.57 1.15 3.97
CA ILE A 88 -9.59 0.08 4.10
C ILE A 88 -9.00 -0.14 2.72
N MET A 89 -7.71 0.11 2.57
CA MET A 89 -6.96 -0.20 1.37
C MET A 89 -5.90 -1.26 1.64
N LEU A 90 -5.52 -2.01 0.61
CA LEU A 90 -4.45 -3.00 0.69
C LEU A 90 -3.15 -2.42 0.12
N TRP A 91 -2.04 -2.57 0.84
CA TRP A 91 -0.72 -2.07 0.48
C TRP A 91 0.32 -3.18 0.43
N GLY A 92 1.19 -3.16 -0.57
CA GLY A 92 2.40 -3.97 -0.53
C GLY A 92 3.12 -4.04 -1.87
N ARG A 93 4.06 -4.97 -1.96
CA ARG A 93 4.76 -5.25 -3.22
C ARG A 93 3.87 -6.05 -4.18
N GLN A 94 4.06 -5.85 -5.48
CA GLN A 94 3.54 -6.78 -6.49
C GLN A 94 4.11 -8.19 -6.24
N ASN A 95 3.31 -9.22 -6.47
CA ASN A 95 3.83 -10.59 -6.44
C ASN A 95 4.72 -10.82 -7.68
N LYS A 96 5.91 -11.39 -7.48
CA LYS A 96 6.87 -11.67 -8.56
C LYS A 96 6.47 -12.83 -9.46
N LYS A 97 5.50 -13.66 -9.05
CA LYS A 97 4.91 -14.69 -9.90
C LYS A 97 4.11 -14.02 -11.02
N GLU A 98 4.42 -14.40 -12.25
CA GLU A 98 3.71 -13.93 -13.44
C GLU A 98 2.20 -14.20 -13.31
N ASN A 99 1.37 -13.22 -13.70
CA ASN A 99 -0.09 -13.27 -13.63
C ASN A 99 -0.67 -13.56 -12.24
N ALA A 100 0.09 -13.34 -11.16
CA ALA A 100 -0.44 -13.48 -9.82
C ALA A 100 -1.49 -12.41 -9.52
N THR A 101 -2.62 -12.85 -8.97
CA THR A 101 -3.72 -11.95 -8.62
C THR A 101 -3.47 -11.24 -7.28
N LEU A 102 -4.21 -10.17 -7.02
CA LEU A 102 -4.22 -9.46 -5.74
C LEU A 102 -4.58 -10.38 -4.57
N ARG A 103 -5.45 -11.36 -4.81
CA ARG A 103 -5.80 -12.39 -3.81
C ARG A 103 -4.61 -13.27 -3.42
N GLN A 104 -3.69 -13.51 -4.35
CA GLN A 104 -2.48 -14.33 -4.16
C GLN A 104 -1.29 -13.53 -3.62
N THR A 105 -1.46 -12.24 -3.37
CA THR A 105 -0.41 -11.37 -2.84
C THR A 105 -0.63 -11.13 -1.36
N ASN A 106 0.41 -11.26 -0.52
CA ASN A 106 0.33 -10.86 0.88
C ASN A 106 0.39 -9.33 0.97
N LEU A 107 -0.66 -8.72 1.50
CA LEU A 107 -0.83 -7.27 1.56
C LEU A 107 -1.15 -6.84 3.00
N THR A 108 -0.78 -5.61 3.31
CA THR A 108 -1.09 -4.96 4.59
C THR A 108 -2.32 -4.08 4.42
N GLN A 109 -3.23 -4.12 5.37
CA GLN A 109 -4.40 -3.26 5.42
C GLN A 109 -4.02 -1.94 6.08
N PHE A 110 -4.40 -0.83 5.45
CA PHE A 110 -4.24 0.50 6.02
C PHE A 110 -5.52 1.32 5.88
N ALA A 111 -5.75 2.19 6.86
CA ALA A 111 -6.60 3.35 6.65
C ALA A 111 -5.89 4.38 5.72
N PRO A 112 -6.64 5.27 5.05
CA PRO A 112 -6.08 6.28 4.16
C PRO A 112 -4.93 7.08 4.77
N ASP A 113 -5.09 7.53 6.01
CA ASP A 113 -4.12 8.39 6.70
C ASP A 113 -2.77 7.70 6.94
N ALA A 114 -2.76 6.41 7.27
CA ALA A 114 -1.52 5.67 7.43
C ALA A 114 -0.77 5.56 6.10
N TRP A 115 -1.47 5.19 5.02
CA TRP A 115 -0.80 5.00 3.74
C TRP A 115 -0.33 6.32 3.12
N THR A 116 -1.21 7.33 3.05
CA THR A 116 -0.91 8.64 2.46
C THR A 116 0.07 9.45 3.31
N GLY A 117 0.04 9.29 4.63
CA GLY A 117 0.93 10.00 5.55
C GLY A 117 2.26 9.30 5.83
N MET A 118 2.43 8.00 5.53
CA MET A 118 3.66 7.29 5.89
C MET A 118 4.32 6.51 4.74
N TYR A 119 3.54 6.00 3.78
CA TYR A 119 4.03 5.07 2.76
C TYR A 119 4.14 5.69 1.37
N ALA A 120 3.08 6.36 0.90
CA ALA A 120 3.10 7.06 -0.39
C ALA A 120 4.23 8.11 -0.47
N PRO A 121 4.54 8.90 0.60
CA PRO A 121 5.59 9.91 0.54
C PRO A 121 7.02 9.39 0.36
N LEU A 122 7.24 8.10 0.58
CA LEU A 122 8.53 7.45 0.33
C LEU A 122 8.84 7.32 -1.16
N PHE A 123 7.87 7.58 -2.03
CA PHE A 123 8.01 7.55 -3.47
C PHE A 123 8.01 8.96 -4.05
N MET A 124 8.63 9.10 -5.21
CA MET A 124 8.73 10.31 -6.01
C MET A 124 8.16 10.06 -7.39
N PHE A 125 7.53 11.08 -7.96
CA PHE A 125 6.72 10.94 -9.18
C PHE A 125 7.05 12.04 -10.18
N ASN A 126 6.86 11.75 -11.46
CA ASN A 126 7.00 12.71 -12.57
C ASN A 126 5.66 13.01 -13.27
N GLY A 127 4.55 12.45 -12.78
CA GLY A 127 3.21 12.63 -13.33
C GLY A 127 2.87 11.74 -14.54
N ARG A 128 3.84 11.01 -15.10
CA ARG A 128 3.56 10.04 -16.18
C ARG A 128 2.82 8.85 -15.62
N HIS A 129 1.74 8.48 -16.31
CA HIS A 129 0.88 7.39 -15.90
C HIS A 129 0.17 6.74 -17.08
N THR A 130 -0.31 5.52 -16.85
CA THR A 130 -1.20 4.81 -17.77
C THR A 130 -2.40 4.29 -16.99
N VAL A 131 -3.53 4.12 -17.68
CA VAL A 131 -4.73 3.49 -17.12
C VAL A 131 -5.13 2.31 -18.01
N GLU A 132 -5.30 1.14 -17.41
CA GLU A 132 -5.74 -0.06 -18.13
C GLU A 132 -6.80 -0.83 -17.34
N TRP A 133 -7.69 -1.52 -18.04
CA TRP A 133 -8.61 -2.47 -17.41
C TRP A 133 -7.93 -3.82 -17.22
N VAL A 134 -8.02 -4.38 -16.02
CA VAL A 134 -7.50 -5.71 -15.71
C VAL A 134 -8.68 -6.64 -15.44
N ALA A 135 -9.01 -7.48 -16.41
CA ALA A 135 -10.20 -8.32 -16.40
C ALA A 135 -10.27 -9.30 -15.21
N ASP A 136 -9.13 -9.92 -14.85
CA ASP A 136 -9.05 -10.87 -13.74
C ASP A 136 -9.32 -10.21 -12.38
N GLU A 137 -8.95 -8.94 -12.24
CA GLU A 137 -9.17 -8.16 -11.01
C GLU A 137 -10.48 -7.36 -11.05
N LYS A 138 -11.12 -7.26 -12.22
CA LYS A 138 -12.31 -6.43 -12.48
C LYS A 138 -12.14 -4.99 -11.99
N MET A 139 -10.94 -4.43 -12.18
CA MET A 139 -10.56 -3.09 -11.74
C MET A 139 -9.76 -2.37 -12.83
N PHE A 140 -9.73 -1.04 -12.73
CA PHE A 140 -8.77 -0.25 -13.49
C PHE A 140 -7.46 -0.17 -12.72
N LEU A 141 -6.36 -0.41 -13.41
CA LEU A 141 -5.02 -0.24 -12.89
C LEU A 141 -4.46 1.09 -13.41
N VAL A 142 -4.23 2.03 -12.51
CA VAL A 142 -3.42 3.22 -12.77
C VAL A 142 -1.98 2.90 -12.41
N ARG A 143 -1.10 2.93 -13.40
CA ARG A 143 0.34 2.76 -13.19
C ARG A 143 1.02 4.11 -13.27
N LEU A 144 1.55 4.58 -12.14
CA LEU A 144 2.35 5.78 -12.03
C LEU A 144 3.82 5.40 -12.13
N GLU A 145 4.61 6.12 -12.91
CA GLU A 145 6.07 6.00 -12.81
C GLU A 145 6.54 6.56 -11.47
N ALA A 146 7.42 5.81 -10.80
CA ALA A 146 7.85 6.15 -9.44
C ALA A 146 9.34 5.82 -9.22
N ALA A 147 9.96 6.53 -8.28
CA ALA A 147 11.25 6.17 -7.69
C ALA A 147 11.16 6.24 -6.17
N PHE A 148 11.93 5.40 -5.48
CA PHE A 148 11.91 5.34 -4.02
C PHE A 148 13.01 6.21 -3.37
N ARG A 149 12.71 6.79 -2.21
CA ARG A 149 13.64 7.59 -1.39
C ARG A 149 14.48 6.68 -0.49
N ASN A 150 15.39 5.92 -1.08
CA ASN A 150 16.18 4.90 -0.35
C ASN A 150 17.27 5.46 0.59
N ARG A 151 17.54 6.77 0.56
CA ARG A 151 18.60 7.42 1.34
C ARG A 151 18.09 8.29 2.48
N LEU A 152 16.80 8.17 2.83
CA LEU A 152 16.27 8.83 4.01
C LEU A 152 16.91 8.23 5.29
N PRO A 153 17.02 9.01 6.37
CA PRO A 153 17.43 8.46 7.66
C PRO A 153 16.49 7.32 8.11
N PRO A 154 16.99 6.28 8.80
CA PRO A 154 16.20 5.14 9.27
C PRO A 154 14.85 5.48 9.93
N GLY A 155 14.83 6.54 10.74
CA GLY A 155 13.63 7.03 11.44
C GLY A 155 12.52 7.60 10.55
N GLN A 156 12.80 7.87 9.27
CA GLN A 156 11.83 8.36 8.30
C GLN A 156 11.11 7.22 7.56
N PHE A 157 11.51 5.97 7.77
CA PHE A 157 10.77 4.81 7.29
C PHE A 157 9.79 4.33 8.38
N PRO A 158 8.56 3.91 8.03
CA PRO A 158 7.54 3.48 9.01
C PRO A 158 7.96 2.29 9.88
N TYR A 159 8.94 1.52 9.39
CA TYR A 159 9.70 0.53 10.11
C TYR A 159 10.96 0.19 9.30
N PRO A 160 11.94 -0.51 9.89
CA PRO A 160 13.14 -0.98 9.19
C PRO A 160 12.83 -1.95 8.05
N PHE A 161 12.55 -1.46 6.83
CA PHE A 161 12.23 -2.33 5.69
C PHE A 161 13.33 -3.36 5.38
N TRP A 162 14.57 -3.05 5.74
CA TRP A 162 15.75 -3.93 5.66
C TRP A 162 15.80 -5.04 6.71
N HIS A 163 14.73 -5.26 7.50
CA HIS A 163 14.56 -6.51 8.24
C HIS A 163 14.44 -7.74 7.31
N GLU A 164 13.98 -7.51 6.07
CA GLU A 164 13.89 -8.50 4.99
C GLU A 164 14.60 -7.93 3.75
N GLU A 165 15.75 -8.51 3.36
CA GLU A 165 16.58 -8.03 2.25
C GLU A 165 15.80 -7.94 0.93
N ALA A 166 15.02 -8.99 0.60
CA ALA A 166 14.20 -8.99 -0.61
C ALA A 166 13.11 -7.89 -0.61
N LYS A 167 12.62 -7.48 0.57
CA LYS A 167 11.71 -6.34 0.70
C LYS A 167 12.43 -5.05 0.39
N TRP A 168 13.58 -4.84 1.03
CA TRP A 168 14.37 -3.63 0.84
C TRP A 168 14.80 -3.47 -0.61
N ALA A 169 15.37 -4.51 -1.23
CA ALA A 169 15.78 -4.49 -2.62
C ALA A 169 14.64 -4.10 -3.58
N MET A 170 13.41 -4.60 -3.34
CA MET A 170 12.27 -4.25 -4.17
C MET A 170 11.81 -2.80 -3.99
N TYR A 171 11.93 -2.24 -2.77
CA TYR A 171 11.69 -0.81 -2.54
C TYR A 171 12.75 0.04 -3.23
N GLU A 172 14.04 -0.26 -3.03
CA GLU A 172 15.14 0.50 -3.65
C GLU A 172 15.02 0.55 -5.16
N ASN A 173 14.63 -0.56 -5.78
CA ASN A 173 14.51 -0.70 -7.23
C ASN A 173 13.11 -0.40 -7.77
N ALA A 174 12.20 0.15 -6.96
CA ALA A 174 10.84 0.42 -7.39
C ALA A 174 10.81 1.40 -8.57
N ARG A 175 10.04 1.03 -9.61
CA ARG A 175 9.87 1.79 -10.86
C ARG A 175 8.45 2.27 -11.08
N SER A 176 7.48 1.65 -10.41
CA SER A 176 6.09 2.04 -10.54
C SER A 176 5.31 1.86 -9.25
N MET A 177 4.38 2.78 -9.04
CA MET A 177 3.26 2.65 -8.11
C MET A 177 2.01 2.26 -8.90
N MET A 178 1.27 1.29 -8.40
CA MET A 178 0.11 0.69 -9.03
C MET A 178 -1.12 0.96 -8.15
N LEU A 179 -2.09 1.73 -8.63
CA LEU A 179 -3.33 2.03 -7.93
C LEU A 179 -4.48 1.28 -8.60
N TRP A 180 -5.12 0.38 -7.86
CA TRP A 180 -6.23 -0.44 -8.33
C TRP A 180 -7.55 0.22 -7.95
N MET A 181 -8.25 0.76 -8.95
CA MET A 181 -9.43 1.58 -8.80
C MET A 181 -10.70 0.81 -9.16
N SER A 182 -11.72 0.93 -8.30
CA SER A 182 -13.06 0.43 -8.60
C SER A 182 -13.64 1.16 -9.82
N PRO A 183 -14.22 0.42 -10.78
CA PRO A 183 -14.76 1.00 -11.99
C PRO A 183 -15.97 1.91 -11.75
N GLU A 184 -16.70 1.74 -10.64
CA GLU A 184 -17.89 2.51 -10.31
C GLU A 184 -17.56 3.85 -9.66
N THR A 185 -16.64 3.85 -8.69
CA THR A 185 -16.45 5.00 -7.79
C THR A 185 -15.10 5.68 -7.95
N ALA A 186 -14.22 5.19 -8.82
CA ALA A 186 -12.83 5.63 -8.89
C ALA A 186 -12.11 5.51 -7.53
N THR A 187 -12.57 4.62 -6.63
CA THR A 187 -11.95 4.42 -5.32
C THR A 187 -10.79 3.45 -5.44
N ILE A 188 -9.62 3.83 -4.92
CA ILE A 188 -8.43 2.99 -4.80
C ILE A 188 -8.67 1.97 -3.69
N LYS A 189 -8.75 0.69 -4.07
CA LYS A 189 -8.91 -0.44 -3.14
C LYS A 189 -7.57 -1.06 -2.76
N VAL A 190 -6.62 -1.04 -3.68
CA VAL A 190 -5.29 -1.61 -3.49
C VAL A 190 -4.27 -0.64 -4.08
N ALA A 191 -3.16 -0.45 -3.37
CA ALA A 191 -1.95 0.15 -3.92
C ALA A 191 -0.81 -0.87 -3.82
N GLN A 192 -0.03 -0.99 -4.89
CA GLN A 192 1.18 -1.80 -4.91
C GLN A 192 2.34 -1.02 -5.49
N PHE A 193 3.56 -1.50 -5.27
CA PHE A 193 4.74 -1.04 -6.00
C PHE A 193 5.49 -2.23 -6.61
N THR A 194 6.27 -1.96 -7.64
CA THR A 194 7.03 -2.99 -8.35
C THR A 194 8.39 -2.48 -8.84
N ASP A 195 9.39 -3.36 -8.79
CA ASP A 195 10.71 -3.19 -9.40
C ASP A 195 10.74 -3.60 -10.88
N VAL A 196 9.65 -4.21 -11.37
CA VAL A 196 9.46 -4.63 -12.76
C VAL A 196 8.42 -3.74 -13.42
N ALA A 197 8.89 -2.86 -14.31
CA ALA A 197 8.05 -1.99 -15.13
C ALA A 197 8.64 -1.87 -16.54
N PRO A 198 7.80 -1.62 -17.56
CA PRO A 198 8.28 -1.38 -18.93
C PRO A 198 9.05 -0.05 -19.06
N THR A 199 8.93 0.84 -18.07
CA THR A 199 9.57 2.15 -18.05
C THR A 199 10.97 2.08 -17.43
N PRO A 200 11.91 2.94 -17.88
CA PRO A 200 13.21 3.08 -17.24
C PRO A 200 13.07 3.66 -15.83
N MET A 201 14.10 3.45 -15.00
CA MET A 201 14.15 4.08 -13.68
C MET A 201 14.15 5.61 -13.81
N LEU A 202 13.36 6.31 -12.98
CA LEU A 202 13.30 7.78 -13.00
C LEU A 202 14.60 8.43 -12.51
N GLN A 203 15.38 7.71 -11.71
CA GLN A 203 16.69 8.14 -11.23
C GLN A 203 17.58 6.92 -11.00
N PRO A 204 18.91 7.05 -11.11
CA PRO A 204 19.84 5.99 -10.72
C PRO A 204 19.68 5.63 -9.23
N VAL A 205 19.61 4.33 -8.94
CA VAL A 205 19.58 3.81 -7.58
C VAL A 205 21.02 3.48 -7.17
N VAL A 206 21.48 4.09 -6.09
CA VAL A 206 22.68 3.62 -5.40
C VAL A 206 22.24 2.88 -4.16
N ALA A 207 22.47 1.57 -4.15
CA ALA A 207 22.07 0.69 -3.05
C ALA A 207 22.62 1.17 -1.71
N VAL A 208 21.77 1.16 -0.69
CA VAL A 208 22.15 1.44 0.69
C VAL A 208 22.31 0.13 1.43
N GLN A 209 23.51 -0.08 1.97
CA GLN A 209 23.79 -1.24 2.81
C GLN A 209 23.28 -0.99 4.21
N HIS A 210 22.40 -1.87 4.67
CA HIS A 210 21.94 -1.91 6.05
C HIS A 210 22.28 -3.27 6.64
N GLU A 211 22.73 -3.29 7.89
CA GLU A 211 22.75 -4.52 8.66
C GLU A 211 21.31 -5.03 8.84
N LYS A 212 21.11 -6.34 8.77
CA LYS A 212 19.79 -6.94 8.95
C LYS A 212 19.22 -6.53 10.31
N TYR A 213 18.07 -5.87 10.29
CA TYR A 213 17.43 -5.39 11.51
C TYR A 213 16.83 -6.54 12.33
N GLN A 214 17.22 -6.64 13.60
CA GLN A 214 16.68 -7.61 14.58
C GLN A 214 16.18 -6.93 15.87
N GLY A 215 16.13 -5.60 15.88
CA GLY A 215 15.70 -4.82 17.04
C GLY A 215 14.18 -4.71 17.18
N PRO A 216 13.71 -3.93 18.17
CA PRO A 216 12.29 -3.67 18.39
C PRO A 216 11.70 -2.72 17.33
N TRP A 217 10.45 -2.93 16.91
CA TRP A 217 9.80 -2.08 15.89
C TRP A 217 9.62 -0.60 16.29
N LEU A 218 9.68 -0.32 17.58
CA LEU A 218 9.78 1.01 18.17
C LEU A 218 11.06 1.03 19.01
N TRP A 219 11.98 1.95 18.75
CA TRP A 219 13.27 2.03 19.44
C TRP A 219 13.57 3.45 19.91
N THR A 220 14.60 3.59 20.74
CA THR A 220 15.12 4.90 21.15
C THR A 220 16.49 5.07 20.51
N ASP A 221 16.72 6.20 19.83
CA ASP A 221 18.01 6.50 19.24
C ASP A 221 19.03 6.97 20.28
N GLU A 222 20.29 7.14 19.86
CA GLU A 222 21.40 7.58 20.72
C GLU A 222 21.18 8.96 21.37
N LYS A 223 20.26 9.76 20.82
CA LYS A 223 19.90 11.09 21.33
C LYS A 223 18.71 11.05 22.29
N GLY A 224 18.18 9.86 22.58
CA GLY A 224 17.03 9.66 23.46
C GLY A 224 15.69 9.88 22.77
N HIS A 225 15.62 10.04 21.44
CA HIS A 225 14.35 10.21 20.74
C HIS A 225 13.73 8.87 20.37
N THR A 226 12.41 8.79 20.48
CA THR A 226 11.65 7.63 20.01
C THR A 226 11.69 7.54 18.48
N GLN A 227 11.78 6.34 17.95
CA GLN A 227 11.84 6.02 16.54
C GLN A 227 10.94 4.81 16.21
N PRO A 228 10.41 4.69 14.97
CA PRO A 228 10.62 5.61 13.86
C PRO A 228 9.81 6.90 14.01
N ALA A 229 10.49 8.04 13.88
CA ALA A 229 9.92 9.38 14.03
C ALA A 229 8.71 9.62 13.12
N VAL A 230 8.70 9.08 11.91
CA VAL A 230 7.55 9.22 10.98
C VAL A 230 6.24 8.62 11.54
N THR A 231 6.34 7.67 12.46
CA THR A 231 5.17 7.00 13.05
C THR A 231 4.66 7.68 14.31
N LEU A 232 5.33 8.74 14.74
CA LEU A 232 4.95 9.55 15.88
C LEU A 232 4.01 10.68 15.44
N PHE A 233 3.16 11.15 16.34
CA PHE A 233 2.12 12.12 16.02
C PHE A 233 2.65 13.55 15.82
N ASP A 234 3.80 13.87 16.42
CA ASP A 234 4.49 15.16 16.30
C ASP A 234 4.95 15.46 14.86
N GLY A 235 5.15 14.43 14.04
CA GLY A 235 5.48 14.55 12.62
C GLY A 235 4.27 14.58 11.68
N LEU A 236 3.08 14.19 12.13
CA LEU A 236 1.89 14.07 11.27
C LEU A 236 0.93 15.25 11.43
N TYR A 237 0.81 15.78 12.65
CA TYR A 237 -0.06 16.90 12.97
C TYR A 237 0.73 18.21 13.10
N ARG A 238 0.03 19.33 13.15
CA ARG A 238 0.67 20.63 13.40
C ARG A 238 1.22 20.67 14.84
N PRO A 239 2.41 21.25 15.07
CA PRO A 239 3.00 21.35 16.41
C PRO A 239 2.11 22.05 17.44
N GLU A 240 1.23 22.97 17.00
CA GLU A 240 0.34 23.74 17.88
C GLU A 240 -0.92 22.97 18.29
N ASN A 241 -1.11 21.74 17.81
CA ASN A 241 -2.28 20.94 18.12
C ASN A 241 -2.27 20.54 19.62
N PRO A 242 -3.18 21.09 20.44
CA PRO A 242 -3.12 20.95 21.90
C PRO A 242 -3.43 19.51 22.38
N TYR A 243 -3.94 18.66 21.50
CA TYR A 243 -4.31 17.29 21.82
C TYR A 243 -3.15 16.31 21.68
N LEU A 244 -2.02 16.70 21.09
CA LEU A 244 -0.89 15.80 20.83
C LEU A 244 -0.35 15.12 22.08
N GLY A 245 -0.21 15.85 23.19
CA GLY A 245 0.22 15.25 24.46
C GLY A 245 -0.77 14.20 24.99
N SER A 246 -2.08 14.42 24.81
CA SER A 246 -3.10 13.42 25.17
C SER A 246 -3.02 12.21 24.24
N VAL A 247 -2.86 12.41 22.93
CA VAL A 247 -2.75 11.32 21.96
C VAL A 247 -1.56 10.42 22.28
N ASP A 248 -0.36 10.99 22.52
CA ASP A 248 0.82 10.21 22.89
C ASP A 248 0.60 9.42 24.18
N LYS A 249 0.11 10.09 25.24
CA LYS A 249 -0.19 9.43 26.52
C LYS A 249 -1.16 8.26 26.32
N ARG A 250 -2.28 8.48 25.64
CA ARG A 250 -3.30 7.43 25.43
C ARG A 250 -2.80 6.30 24.55
N TYR A 251 -1.92 6.58 23.59
CA TYR A 251 -1.25 5.51 22.85
C TYR A 251 -0.37 4.66 23.76
N ARG A 252 0.40 5.25 24.68
CA ARG A 252 1.24 4.47 25.62
C ARG A 252 0.41 3.58 26.54
N ASP A 253 -0.73 4.10 27.01
CA ASP A 253 -1.72 3.34 27.78
C ASP A 253 -2.21 2.13 26.94
N LEU A 254 -2.66 2.38 25.69
CA LEU A 254 -3.11 1.33 24.77
C LEU A 254 -2.01 0.33 24.41
N ALA A 255 -0.79 0.78 24.13
CA ALA A 255 0.34 -0.06 23.76
C ALA A 255 0.71 -1.04 24.88
N THR A 256 0.52 -0.63 26.14
CA THR A 256 0.65 -1.53 27.28
C THR A 256 -0.41 -2.63 27.23
N GLN A 257 -1.69 -2.27 27.06
CA GLN A 257 -2.77 -3.25 26.99
C GLN A 257 -2.67 -4.18 25.76
N MET A 258 -2.17 -3.69 24.63
CA MET A 258 -1.91 -4.51 23.44
C MET A 258 -0.79 -5.54 23.68
N ARG A 259 0.21 -5.24 24.53
CA ARG A 259 1.25 -6.20 24.92
C ARG A 259 0.69 -7.27 25.87
N GLU A 260 -0.03 -6.85 26.91
CA GLU A 260 -0.68 -7.78 27.85
C GLU A 260 -1.71 -8.68 27.16
N SER A 261 -2.39 -8.16 26.13
CA SER A 261 -3.34 -8.90 25.29
C SER A 261 -2.68 -9.56 24.06
N GLN A 262 -1.34 -9.59 24.00
CA GLN A 262 -0.54 -10.28 22.97
C GLN A 262 -0.79 -9.86 21.51
N CYS A 263 -1.43 -8.72 21.27
CA CYS A 263 -1.79 -8.27 19.93
C CYS A 263 -0.56 -8.02 19.04
N VAL A 264 0.52 -7.51 19.63
CA VAL A 264 1.75 -7.14 18.90
C VAL A 264 2.69 -8.33 18.66
N ASN A 265 2.31 -9.55 19.02
CA ASN A 265 3.06 -10.75 18.61
C ASN A 265 2.88 -11.01 17.11
N CYS A 266 1.69 -10.73 16.58
CA CYS A 266 1.31 -11.06 15.19
C CYS A 266 1.12 -9.80 14.33
N HIS A 267 0.69 -8.68 14.94
CA HIS A 267 0.42 -7.41 14.25
C HIS A 267 1.69 -6.55 14.05
N VAL A 268 2.74 -7.16 13.52
CA VAL A 268 4.08 -6.58 13.35
C VAL A 268 4.65 -6.76 11.94
N PRO A 269 5.60 -5.91 11.50
CA PRO A 269 6.09 -5.86 10.11
C PRO A 269 6.71 -7.14 9.52
N ASN A 270 7.19 -8.07 10.35
CA ASN A 270 7.72 -9.36 9.90
C ASN A 270 6.65 -10.43 9.69
N ASN A 271 5.40 -10.19 10.07
CA ASN A 271 4.25 -11.07 9.81
C ASN A 271 4.52 -12.55 10.18
N PRO A 272 4.82 -12.85 11.46
CA PRO A 272 5.24 -14.20 11.86
C PRO A 272 4.21 -15.28 11.49
N ASP A 273 2.92 -14.95 11.57
CA ASP A 273 1.82 -15.87 11.25
C ASP A 273 1.48 -15.97 9.76
N LYS A 274 2.22 -15.24 8.91
CA LYS A 274 2.06 -15.21 7.45
C LYS A 274 0.63 -14.87 7.02
N MET A 275 0.03 -13.90 7.71
CA MET A 275 -1.29 -13.39 7.40
C MET A 275 -1.32 -12.85 5.97
N SER A 276 -2.33 -13.25 5.19
CA SER A 276 -2.53 -12.75 3.82
C SER A 276 -2.95 -11.29 3.78
N ARG A 277 -3.59 -10.81 4.86
CA ARG A 277 -4.09 -9.45 5.07
C ARG A 277 -3.65 -8.95 6.43
N LEU A 278 -2.42 -8.47 6.53
CA LEU A 278 -1.82 -8.03 7.79
C LEU A 278 -2.41 -6.69 8.24
N VAL A 279 -2.58 -6.51 9.55
CA VAL A 279 -2.80 -5.19 10.18
C VAL A 279 -1.60 -4.92 11.06
N LEU A 280 -1.06 -3.70 11.03
CA LEU A 280 0.06 -3.31 11.90
C LEU A 280 -0.46 -2.56 13.11
N LEU A 281 0.04 -2.92 14.30
CA LEU A 281 -0.26 -2.24 15.57
C LEU A 281 1.02 -1.83 16.31
N SER A 282 2.19 -2.07 15.70
CA SER A 282 3.49 -2.00 16.33
C SER A 282 4.00 -0.59 16.63
N THR A 283 3.41 0.45 16.04
CA THR A 283 3.80 1.85 16.25
C THR A 283 2.58 2.77 16.38
N PRO A 284 2.71 4.02 16.87
CA PRO A 284 1.57 4.87 17.20
C PRO A 284 0.64 5.16 16.03
N ALA A 285 1.18 5.64 14.90
CA ALA A 285 0.38 5.95 13.73
C ALA A 285 -0.30 4.72 13.10
N HIS A 286 0.35 3.55 13.15
CA HIS A 286 -0.30 2.29 12.74
C HIS A 286 -1.47 1.95 13.65
N ALA A 287 -1.29 1.97 14.97
CA ALA A 287 -2.38 1.70 15.90
C ALA A 287 -3.52 2.73 15.76
N ALA A 288 -3.21 4.01 15.51
CA ALA A 288 -4.21 5.05 15.29
C ALA A 288 -5.09 4.78 14.07
N ALA A 289 -4.47 4.39 12.94
CA ALA A 289 -5.18 4.07 11.71
C ALA A 289 -6.10 2.85 11.84
N GLU A 290 -5.83 1.98 12.82
CA GLU A 290 -6.45 0.67 12.96
C GLU A 290 -7.34 0.56 14.21
N VAL A 291 -7.43 1.62 15.03
CA VAL A 291 -8.06 1.58 16.37
C VAL A 291 -9.53 1.15 16.32
N ASP A 292 -10.27 1.57 15.29
CA ASP A 292 -11.67 1.15 15.12
C ASP A 292 -11.80 -0.34 14.81
N ARG A 293 -10.87 -0.89 14.03
CA ARG A 293 -10.82 -2.33 13.73
C ARG A 293 -10.41 -3.13 14.96
N LEU A 294 -9.45 -2.61 15.73
CA LEU A 294 -9.06 -3.19 17.01
C LEU A 294 -10.27 -3.27 17.96
N ILE A 295 -10.96 -2.16 18.19
CA ILE A 295 -12.16 -2.10 19.06
C ILE A 295 -13.21 -3.11 18.58
N LYS A 296 -13.50 -3.15 17.27
CA LYS A 296 -14.47 -4.08 16.69
C LYS A 296 -14.05 -5.54 16.91
N ALA A 297 -12.81 -5.89 16.60
CA ALA A 297 -12.31 -7.26 16.71
C ALA A 297 -12.35 -7.77 18.16
N VAL A 298 -12.01 -6.92 19.13
CA VAL A 298 -12.05 -7.24 20.56
C VAL A 298 -13.49 -7.39 21.07
N ARG A 299 -14.42 -6.52 20.64
CA ARG A 299 -15.84 -6.65 21.01
C ARG A 299 -16.48 -7.95 20.49
N GLU A 300 -16.07 -8.38 19.30
CA GLU A 300 -16.60 -9.55 18.61
C GLU A 300 -15.82 -10.85 18.93
N ASP A 301 -14.85 -10.82 19.84
CA ASP A 301 -14.02 -11.98 20.23
C ASP A 301 -13.34 -12.68 19.03
N ARG A 302 -12.97 -11.90 18.00
CA ARG A 302 -12.33 -12.42 16.78
C ARG A 302 -10.81 -12.46 16.84
N MET A 303 -10.22 -11.94 17.91
CA MET A 303 -8.78 -11.90 18.17
C MET A 303 -8.54 -11.98 19.68
N PRO A 304 -7.42 -12.56 20.12
CA PRO A 304 -6.33 -13.17 19.32
C PRO A 304 -6.68 -14.53 18.71
N MET A 305 -5.75 -15.11 17.93
CA MET A 305 -5.87 -16.44 17.35
C MET A 305 -4.79 -17.37 17.92
N ASP A 306 -5.10 -18.66 18.02
CA ASP A 306 -4.13 -19.70 18.36
C ASP A 306 -3.33 -20.21 17.14
N GLU A 307 -2.46 -21.20 17.36
CA GLU A 307 -1.64 -21.81 16.31
C GLU A 307 -2.45 -22.51 15.19
N PHE A 308 -3.72 -22.85 15.47
CA PHE A 308 -4.67 -23.43 14.51
C PHE A 308 -5.52 -22.37 13.81
N ARG A 309 -5.25 -21.08 14.04
CA ARG A 309 -6.02 -19.93 13.53
C ARG A 309 -7.46 -19.90 14.01
N LEU A 310 -7.71 -20.46 15.19
CA LEU A 310 -8.99 -20.34 15.87
C LEU A 310 -8.93 -19.13 16.79
N SER A 311 -9.90 -18.22 16.63
CA SER A 311 -10.03 -17.07 17.52
C SER A 311 -10.47 -17.52 18.90
N TYR A 312 -9.87 -16.96 19.94
CA TYR A 312 -10.31 -17.13 21.31
C TYR A 312 -10.56 -15.77 21.96
N ALA A 313 -11.50 -15.74 22.90
CA ALA A 313 -11.79 -14.54 23.66
C ALA A 313 -10.63 -14.21 24.59
N LEU A 314 -10.31 -12.93 24.70
CA LEU A 314 -9.47 -12.43 25.78
C LEU A 314 -10.15 -12.71 27.14
N SER A 315 -9.37 -12.85 28.21
CA SER A 315 -9.92 -12.81 29.56
C SER A 315 -10.73 -11.53 29.77
N GLU A 316 -11.79 -11.57 30.56
CA GLU A 316 -12.65 -10.41 30.82
C GLU A 316 -11.88 -9.14 31.22
N ASP A 317 -10.87 -9.28 32.10
CA ASP A 317 -10.03 -8.15 32.52
C ASP A 317 -9.24 -7.56 31.34
N ASN A 318 -8.49 -8.38 30.60
CA ASN A 318 -7.76 -7.90 29.41
C ASN A 318 -8.68 -7.27 28.37
N LYS A 319 -9.85 -7.89 28.11
CA LYS A 319 -10.85 -7.36 27.18
C LYS A 319 -11.32 -5.96 27.63
N LYS A 320 -11.67 -5.82 28.90
CA LYS A 320 -12.10 -4.55 29.49
C LYS A 320 -11.02 -3.48 29.37
N TRP A 321 -9.81 -3.73 29.86
CA TRP A 321 -8.73 -2.74 29.88
C TRP A 321 -8.27 -2.33 28.48
N LEU A 322 -8.21 -3.29 27.55
CA LEU A 322 -7.89 -3.02 26.15
C LEU A 322 -8.95 -2.13 25.50
N LEU A 323 -10.24 -2.41 25.71
CA LEU A 323 -11.33 -1.60 25.16
C LEU A 323 -11.35 -0.20 25.76
N GLU A 324 -11.19 -0.06 27.08
CA GLU A 324 -11.13 1.24 27.75
C GLU A 324 -9.99 2.10 27.20
N SER A 325 -8.79 1.52 27.07
CA SER A 325 -7.63 2.23 26.53
C SER A 325 -7.79 2.58 25.05
N ALA A 326 -8.33 1.67 24.23
CA ALA A 326 -8.56 1.91 22.81
C ALA A 326 -9.61 3.00 22.56
N LEU A 327 -10.69 3.01 23.35
CA LEU A 327 -11.73 4.04 23.27
C LEU A 327 -11.20 5.42 23.69
N ALA A 328 -10.41 5.50 24.76
CA ALA A 328 -9.79 6.75 25.21
C ALA A 328 -8.78 7.29 24.19
N PHE A 329 -8.00 6.40 23.55
CA PHE A 329 -7.10 6.75 22.47
C PHE A 329 -7.84 7.26 21.24
N LYS A 330 -8.89 6.54 20.79
CA LYS A 330 -9.76 6.97 19.70
C LYS A 330 -10.37 8.35 19.97
N ALA A 331 -10.84 8.61 21.18
CA ALA A 331 -11.40 9.92 21.54
C ALA A 331 -10.37 11.04 21.42
N SER A 332 -9.12 10.82 21.85
CA SER A 332 -8.03 11.79 21.71
C SER A 332 -7.66 12.02 20.24
N LEU A 333 -7.59 10.97 19.42
CA LEU A 333 -7.36 11.07 17.97
C LEU A 333 -8.47 11.87 17.28
N THR A 334 -9.72 11.63 17.66
CA THR A 334 -10.87 12.35 17.11
C THR A 334 -10.77 13.85 17.41
N ALA A 335 -10.46 14.21 18.65
CA ALA A 335 -10.28 15.61 19.06
C ALA A 335 -9.10 16.27 18.33
N ALA A 336 -7.96 15.58 18.25
CA ALA A 336 -6.78 16.08 17.52
C ALA A 336 -7.10 16.34 16.04
N ARG A 337 -7.84 15.43 15.39
CA ARG A 337 -8.21 15.59 13.98
C ARG A 337 -9.24 16.69 13.74
N GLN A 338 -10.25 16.80 14.59
CA GLN A 338 -11.23 17.88 14.51
C GLN A 338 -10.56 19.25 14.60
N TRP A 339 -9.60 19.41 15.50
CA TRP A 339 -8.81 20.64 15.62
C TRP A 339 -8.03 20.96 14.34
N GLU A 340 -7.40 19.98 13.69
CA GLU A 340 -6.69 20.20 12.42
C GLU A 340 -7.60 20.67 11.30
N ASP A 341 -8.76 20.01 11.17
CA ASP A 341 -9.74 20.31 10.14
C ASP A 341 -10.29 21.73 10.33
N GLU A 342 -10.53 22.16 11.57
CA GLU A 342 -10.94 23.53 11.90
C GLU A 342 -9.85 24.57 11.61
N ALA A 343 -8.60 24.28 12.00
CA ALA A 343 -7.46 25.15 11.72
C ALA A 343 -7.19 25.29 10.21
N ALA A 344 -7.37 24.20 9.44
CA ALA A 344 -7.28 24.23 7.98
C ALA A 344 -8.37 25.11 7.35
N LYS A 345 -9.62 24.99 7.80
CA LYS A 345 -10.73 25.84 7.32
C LYS A 345 -10.48 27.33 7.58
N LYS A 346 -9.99 27.69 8.77
CA LYS A 346 -9.63 29.08 9.11
C LYS A 346 -8.55 29.64 8.18
N THR A 347 -7.54 28.83 7.86
CA THR A 347 -6.46 29.21 6.94
C THR A 347 -7.02 29.53 5.55
N VAL A 348 -7.87 28.65 5.00
CA VAL A 348 -8.50 28.87 3.68
C VAL A 348 -9.40 30.11 3.69
N GLN A 349 -10.22 30.31 4.72
CA GLN A 349 -11.08 31.49 4.86
C GLN A 349 -10.26 32.79 4.88
N SER A 350 -9.13 32.79 5.59
CA SER A 350 -8.22 33.94 5.69
C SER A 350 -7.48 34.23 4.39
N ALA A 351 -7.26 33.24 3.51
CA ALA A 351 -6.65 33.42 2.19
C ALA A 351 -7.64 33.96 1.14
N ILE A 352 -8.95 33.73 1.33
CA ILE A 352 -10.00 34.23 0.43
C ILE A 352 -10.41 35.68 0.75
N ASN A 353 -10.40 36.06 2.04
CA ASN A 353 -10.78 37.40 2.48
C ASN A 353 -9.89 38.60 2.02
N PRO A 354 -8.57 38.49 1.77
CA PRO A 354 -7.78 39.63 1.28
C PRO A 354 -8.17 40.06 -0.14
N LEU A 355 -8.87 39.23 -0.91
CA LEU A 355 -9.39 39.60 -2.24
C LEU A 355 -10.69 40.42 -2.20
N LYS A 356 -11.27 40.68 -1.01
CA LYS A 356 -12.50 41.48 -0.86
C LYS A 356 -12.28 42.93 -0.41
N VAL A 357 -11.04 43.36 -0.19
CA VAL A 357 -10.70 44.73 0.28
C VAL A 357 -10.12 45.61 -0.85
N ILE A 358 -10.39 45.26 -2.11
CA ILE A 358 -10.16 46.16 -3.25
C ILE A 358 -11.52 46.39 -3.93
N LYS A 359 -12.26 47.38 -3.43
CA LYS A 359 -13.34 48.06 -4.16
C LYS A 359 -13.34 49.53 -3.81
#